data_AF-A0A3C0YZ60-F1
#
_entry.id   AF-A0A3C0YZ60-F1
#
_cell.length_a   1.000
_cell.length_b   1.000
_cell.length_c   1.000
_cell.angle_alpha   90.00
_cell.angle_beta   90.00
_cell.angle_gamma   90.00
#
_symmetry.space_group_name_H-M   'P 1'
#
loop_
_entity.id
_entity.type
_entity.pdbx_description
1 polymer ?
#
loop_
_entity_poly.entity_id
_entity_poly.type
_entity_poly.pdbx_seq_one_letter_code
_entity_poly.pdbx_strand_id
1 'polypeptide(L)' 'IGDDRGRLGIQFHPEVVHTPEGKNVIRNFLYKICGCDQSWTPGNFVAETVESIRDQVGDGRVICGLSG' A
#
# COMPACT_ATOMS: atom_id res chain seq x y z
N ILE A 1 10.91 -15.97 -17.05
CA ILE A 1 9.87 -15.57 -16.08
C ILE A 1 9.45 -14.17 -16.51
N GLY A 2 8.29 -14.08 -17.14
CA GLY A 2 7.76 -12.85 -17.74
C GLY A 2 7.95 -12.72 -19.25
N ASP A 3 7.21 -11.77 -19.84
CA ASP A 3 7.23 -11.45 -21.26
C ASP A 3 7.71 -10.03 -21.55
N ASP A 4 7.74 -9.66 -22.83
CA ASP A 4 8.13 -8.33 -23.32
C ASP A 4 7.11 -7.21 -23.01
N ARG A 5 5.99 -7.56 -22.38
CA ARG A 5 4.92 -6.62 -21.99
C ARG A 5 4.92 -6.31 -20.50
N GLY A 6 5.96 -6.69 -19.78
CA GLY A 6 6.07 -6.45 -18.34
C GLY A 6 5.11 -7.32 -17.50
N ARG A 7 4.58 -8.41 -18.05
CA ARG A 7 3.75 -9.36 -17.29
C ARG A 7 4.66 -10.42 -16.69
N LEU A 8 4.45 -10.75 -15.43
CA LEU A 8 5.22 -11.75 -14.68
C LEU A 8 4.28 -12.79 -14.08
N GLY A 9 4.70 -14.05 -14.10
CA GLY A 9 3.96 -15.17 -13.51
C GLY A 9 4.88 -16.02 -12.66
N ILE A 10 4.37 -16.47 -11.52
CA ILE A 10 5.07 -17.33 -10.56
C ILE A 10 4.11 -18.44 -10.12
N GLN A 11 4.64 -19.62 -9.78
CA GLN A 11 3.85 -20.79 -9.37
C GLN A 11 3.96 -21.07 -7.86
N PHE A 12 4.22 -20.01 -7.08
CA PHE A 12 4.32 -20.04 -5.62
C PHE A 12 3.75 -18.75 -5.03
N HIS A 13 3.54 -18.73 -3.71
CA HIS A 13 2.91 -17.63 -2.97
C HIS A 13 3.96 -16.76 -2.26
N PRO A 14 4.45 -15.65 -2.84
CA PRO A 14 5.47 -14.79 -2.22
C PRO A 14 4.94 -14.02 -0.99
N GLU A 15 3.62 -13.99 -0.80
CA GLU A 15 2.95 -13.32 0.31
C GLU A 15 3.00 -14.13 1.62
N VAL A 16 3.18 -15.46 1.55
CA VAL A 16 3.18 -16.30 2.75
C VAL A 16 4.56 -16.36 3.39
N VAL A 17 4.58 -16.45 4.72
CA VAL A 17 5.81 -16.54 5.53
C VAL A 17 6.70 -17.75 5.19
N HIS A 18 6.11 -18.77 4.55
CA HIS A 18 6.78 -20.01 4.16
C HIS A 18 7.64 -19.86 2.90
N THR A 19 7.54 -18.72 2.20
CA THR A 19 8.38 -18.43 1.04
C THR A 19 9.57 -17.58 1.50
N PRO A 20 10.79 -18.15 1.59
CA PRO A 20 11.98 -17.36 1.87
C PRO A 20 12.10 -16.25 0.83
N GLU A 21 12.47 -15.05 1.26
CA GLU A 21 12.61 -13.88 0.38
C GLU A 21 11.32 -13.45 -0.36
N GLY A 22 10.14 -13.98 -0.02
CA GLY A 22 8.88 -13.62 -0.67
C GLY A 22 8.58 -12.12 -0.63
N LYS A 23 8.89 -11.47 0.51
CA LYS A 23 8.83 -10.00 0.65
C LYS A 23 9.75 -9.28 -0.35
N ASN A 24 10.93 -9.83 -0.64
CA ASN A 24 11.86 -9.24 -1.59
C ASN A 24 11.40 -9.40 -3.04
N VAL A 25 10.70 -10.50 -3.36
CA VAL A 25 10.02 -10.67 -4.66
C VAL A 25 8.99 -9.54 -4.87
N ILE A 26 8.08 -9.34 -3.91
CA ILE A 26 7.05 -8.29 -3.98
C ILE A 26 7.71 -6.89 -4.02
N ARG A 27 8.73 -6.64 -3.19
CA ARG A 27 9.48 -5.37 -3.17
C ARG A 27 10.11 -5.05 -4.52
N ASN A 28 10.76 -6.03 -5.15
CA ASN A 28 11.37 -5.83 -6.47
C ASN A 28 10.32 -5.56 -7.54
N PHE A 29 9.20 -6.28 -7.51
CA PHE A 29 8.10 -6.04 -8.45
C PHE A 29 7.57 -4.61 -8.35
N LEU A 30 7.22 -4.14 -7.15
CA LEU A 30 6.69 -2.79 -6.95
C LEU A 30 7.68 -1.69 -7.33
N TYR A 31 8.92 -1.76 -6.84
CA TYR A 31 9.84 -0.61 -6.91
C TYR A 31 10.83 -0.65 -8.08
N LYS A 32 11.18 -1.83 -8.59
CA LYS A 32 12.14 -1.94 -9.70
C LYS A 32 11.45 -2.18 -11.05
N ILE A 33 10.29 -2.83 -11.05
CA ILE A 33 9.58 -3.20 -12.27
C ILE A 33 8.43 -2.24 -12.55
N CYS A 34 7.53 -2.05 -11.58
CA CYS A 34 6.41 -1.10 -11.71
C CYS A 34 6.84 0.37 -11.49
N GLY A 35 7.94 0.61 -10.78
CA GLY A 35 8.43 1.95 -10.48
C GLY A 35 7.52 2.73 -9.53
N CYS A 36 6.79 2.05 -8.65
CA CYS A 36 5.94 2.71 -7.66
C CYS A 36 6.78 3.54 -6.67
N ASP A 37 6.22 4.64 -6.18
CA ASP A 37 6.85 5.42 -5.11
C ASP A 37 6.64 4.78 -3.73
N GLN A 38 7.60 4.99 -2.82
CA GLN A 38 7.50 4.58 -1.41
C GLN A 38 6.78 5.62 -0.54
N SER A 39 5.80 6.32 -1.12
CA SER A 39 5.05 7.37 -0.44
C SER A 39 3.93 6.83 0.46
N TRP A 40 3.47 5.59 0.24
CA TRP A 40 2.46 4.98 1.10
C TRP A 40 3.07 4.50 2.43
N THR A 41 3.16 5.44 3.36
CA THR A 41 3.60 5.20 4.73
C THR A 41 2.46 5.49 5.70
N PRO A 42 2.42 4.86 6.89
CA PRO A 42 1.44 5.20 7.91
C PRO A 42 1.43 6.69 8.27
N GLY A 43 2.60 7.35 8.27
CA GLY A 43 2.71 8.79 8.54
C GLY A 43 2.05 9.65 7.46
N ASN A 44 2.37 9.39 6.19
CA ASN A 44 1.76 10.12 5.07
C ASN A 44 0.26 9.87 5.02
N PHE A 45 -0.17 8.61 5.20
CA PHE A 45 -1.58 8.25 5.23
C PHE A 45 -2.35 8.99 6.33
N VAL A 46 -1.81 9.04 7.55
CA VAL A 46 -2.44 9.79 8.66
C VAL A 46 -2.53 11.29 8.32
N ALA A 47 -1.46 11.88 7.79
CA ALA A 47 -1.46 13.28 7.41
C ALA A 47 -2.51 13.60 6.34
N GLU A 48 -2.52 12.85 5.23
CA GLU A 48 -3.47 12.99 4.12
C GLU A 48 -4.92 12.77 4.59
N THR A 49 -5.14 11.78 5.45
CA THR A 49 -6.48 11.48 5.98
C THR A 49 -6.99 12.60 6.88
N VAL A 50 -6.13 13.15 7.76
CA VAL A 50 -6.51 14.26 8.65
C VAL A 50 -6.83 15.52 7.84
N GLU A 51 -6.04 15.82 6.80
CA GLU A 51 -6.31 16.95 5.90
C GLU A 51 -7.64 16.76 5.17
N SER A 52 -7.86 15.60 4.56
CA SER A 52 -9.11 15.29 3.87
C SER A 52 -10.33 15.38 4.80
N ILE A 53 -10.24 14.90 6.04
CA ILE A 53 -11.32 15.01 7.02
C ILE A 53 -11.59 16.47 7.37
N ARG A 54 -10.56 17.29 7.57
CA ARG A 54 -10.73 18.72 7.88
C ARG A 54 -11.41 19.45 6.73
N ASP A 55 -10.99 19.21 5.50
CA ASP A 55 -11.61 19.80 4.31
C ASP A 55 -13.08 19.40 4.16
N GLN A 56 -13.39 18.14 4.45
CA GLN A 56 -14.76 17.63 4.37
C GLN A 56 -15.66 18.17 5.49
N VAL A 57 -15.15 18.32 6.72
CA VAL A 57 -15.94 18.74 7.89
C VAL A 57 -16.08 20.27 7.95
N GLY A 58 -15.05 21.02 7.57
CA GLY A 58 -14.97 22.46 7.75
C GLY A 58 -15.21 22.84 9.21
N ASP A 59 -16.13 23.79 9.44
CA ASP A 59 -16.56 24.22 10.78
C ASP A 59 -17.69 23.35 11.38
N GLY A 60 -18.02 22.24 10.71
CA GLY A 60 -19.05 21.30 11.14
C GLY A 60 -18.67 20.52 12.41
N ARG A 61 -19.64 19.73 12.90
CA ARG A 61 -19.43 18.80 14.01
C ARG A 61 -19.56 17.36 13.52
N VAL A 62 -18.77 16.46 14.10
CA VAL A 62 -18.80 15.02 13.81
C VAL A 62 -19.24 14.24 15.05
N ILE A 63 -19.86 13.09 14.83
CA ILE A 63 -20.22 12.13 15.89
C ILE A 63 -19.30 10.92 15.75
N CYS A 64 -18.63 10.54 16.84
CA CYS A 64 -17.85 9.31 16.92
C CYS A 64 -18.58 8.32 17.83
N GLY A 65 -19.13 7.26 17.24
CA GLY A 65 -19.63 6.12 18.00
C GLY A 65 -18.46 5.23 18.41
N LEU A 66 -18.17 5.14 19.70
CA LEU A 66 -17.03 4.38 20.24
C LEU A 66 -17.51 3.07 20.87
N SER A 67 -17.03 1.93 20.36
CA SER A 67 -17.32 0.59 20.89
C SER A 67 -16.14 -0.09 21.58
N GLY A 68 -14.94 0.50 21.52
CA GLY A 68 -13.66 -0.17 21.82
C GLY A 68 -12.99 -0.70 20.57
#